data_AF-A0A081R1Z9-F1
#
_entry.id   AF-A0A081R1Z9-F1
#
_cell.length_a   1.000
_cell.length_b   1.000
_cell.length_c   1.000
_cell.angle_alpha   90.00
_cell.angle_beta   90.00
_cell.angle_gamma   90.00
#
_symmetry.space_group_name_H-M   'P 1'
#
loop_
_entity.id
_entity.type
_entity.pdbx_description
1 polymer ?
#
loop_
_entity_poly.entity_id
_entity_poly.type
_entity_poly.pdbx_seq_one_letter_code
_entity_poly.pdbx_strand_id
1 'polypeptide(L)'
;MQTNSMLEQARETRKKIRKVFMDKVDTIAAYDIVDEPNHQMFKLNFAAYDYFWIQFSYDNDLCGFSIILNDQFGVSLESEMRSYMGTTDWDSYLKEIMAEIELRIPDKFLKAKGWL
;
A
#
# COMPACT_ATOMS: atom_id res chain seq x y z
N MET A 1 -13.61 -18.24 -17.72
CA MET A 1 -12.62 -17.17 -17.49
C MET A 1 -11.56 -17.72 -16.58
N GLN A 2 -10.28 -17.72 -16.99
CA GLN A 2 -9.18 -17.91 -16.03
C GLN A 2 -9.26 -16.78 -15.01
N THR A 3 -9.29 -17.12 -13.72
CA THR A 3 -9.15 -16.13 -12.65
C THR A 3 -7.71 -15.62 -12.72
N ASN A 4 -7.50 -14.35 -13.06
CA ASN A 4 -6.17 -13.73 -13.04
C ASN A 4 -5.67 -13.73 -11.58
N SER A 5 -4.59 -14.47 -11.31
CA SER A 5 -4.07 -14.70 -9.96
C SER A 5 -3.63 -13.38 -9.32
N MET A 6 -3.05 -12.48 -10.12
CA MET A 6 -2.60 -11.17 -9.66
C MET A 6 -3.75 -10.23 -9.33
N LEU A 7 -4.86 -10.30 -10.06
CA LEU A 7 -6.06 -9.55 -9.71
C LEU A 7 -6.62 -9.99 -8.36
N GLU A 8 -6.61 -11.29 -8.07
CA GLU A 8 -7.07 -11.79 -6.78
C GLU A 8 -6.12 -11.41 -5.65
N GLN A 9 -4.81 -11.50 -5.88
CA GLN A 9 -3.81 -11.05 -4.92
C GLN A 9 -3.92 -9.54 -4.63
N ALA A 10 -4.14 -8.72 -5.65
CA ALA A 10 -4.40 -7.29 -5.50
C ALA A 10 -5.65 -7.01 -4.65
N ARG A 11 -6.73 -7.80 -4.83
CA ARG A 11 -7.95 -7.70 -4.00
C ARG A 11 -7.69 -8.07 -2.55
N GLU A 12 -6.93 -9.14 -2.30
CA GLU A 12 -6.58 -9.55 -0.94
C GLU A 12 -5.70 -8.51 -0.25
N THR A 13 -4.70 -7.99 -0.95
CA THR A 13 -3.87 -6.88 -0.43
C THR A 13 -4.71 -5.65 -0.11
N ARG A 14 -5.65 -5.28 -1.00
CA ARG A 14 -6.60 -4.18 -0.75
C ARG A 14 -7.43 -4.41 0.52
N LYS A 15 -7.91 -5.64 0.76
CA LYS A 15 -8.66 -5.99 1.97
C LYS A 15 -7.79 -5.83 3.23
N LYS A 16 -6.54 -6.29 3.20
CA LYS A 16 -5.58 -6.14 4.31
C LYS A 16 -5.33 -4.65 4.63
N ILE A 17 -5.02 -3.84 3.62
CA ILE A 17 -4.79 -2.39 3.80
C ILE A 17 -6.04 -1.73 4.40
N ARG A 18 -7.21 -1.96 3.80
CA ARG A 18 -8.49 -1.38 4.27
C ARG A 18 -8.81 -1.77 5.71
N LYS A 19 -8.54 -3.02 6.12
CA LYS A 19 -8.76 -3.51 7.48
C LYS A 19 -7.93 -2.75 8.51
N VAL A 20 -6.66 -2.45 8.19
CA VAL A 20 -5.73 -1.80 9.13
C VAL A 20 -5.86 -0.27 9.10
N PHE A 21 -5.90 0.32 7.91
CA PHE A 21 -6.02 1.77 7.74
C PHE A 21 -7.43 2.28 8.05
N MET A 22 -8.45 1.41 8.02
CA MET A 22 -9.84 1.74 8.32
C MET A 22 -10.33 2.95 7.52
N ASP A 23 -10.61 4.07 8.18
CA ASP A 23 -11.10 5.34 7.63
C ASP A 23 -9.97 6.26 7.11
N LYS A 24 -8.70 5.92 7.34
CA LYS A 24 -7.51 6.71 6.96
C LYS A 24 -7.04 6.47 5.53
N VAL A 25 -7.86 5.83 4.70
CA VAL A 25 -7.55 5.62 3.29
C VAL A 25 -8.79 5.90 2.44
N ASP A 26 -8.60 6.29 1.19
CA ASP A 26 -9.70 6.47 0.25
C ASP A 26 -9.96 5.19 -0.58
N THR A 27 -10.45 5.32 -1.81
CA THR A 27 -10.61 4.16 -2.69
C THR A 27 -9.26 3.63 -3.16
N ILE A 28 -8.95 2.38 -2.80
CA ILE A 28 -7.76 1.68 -3.27
C ILE A 28 -7.97 1.15 -4.69
N ALA A 29 -7.28 1.75 -5.66
CA ALA A 29 -7.32 1.40 -7.07
C ALA A 29 -6.17 0.46 -7.45
N ALA A 30 -6.46 -0.62 -8.18
CA ALA A 30 -5.45 -1.53 -8.72
C ALA A 30 -5.17 -1.22 -10.18
N TYR A 31 -3.90 -1.30 -10.59
CA TYR A 31 -3.44 -1.06 -11.97
C TYR A 31 -2.12 -1.80 -12.23
N ASP A 32 -1.62 -1.73 -13.46
CA ASP A 32 -0.39 -2.42 -13.89
C ASP A 32 -0.39 -3.91 -13.52
N ILE A 33 -1.53 -4.59 -13.71
CA ILE A 33 -1.69 -6.01 -13.37
C ILE A 33 -1.14 -6.85 -14.53
N VAL A 34 -0.06 -7.58 -14.26
CA VAL A 34 0.59 -8.51 -15.20
C VAL A 34 0.64 -9.88 -14.54
N ASP A 35 0.14 -10.90 -15.22
CA ASP A 35 0.11 -12.29 -14.72
C ASP A 35 0.74 -13.22 -15.76
N GLU A 36 2.07 -13.10 -15.92
CA GLU A 36 2.87 -13.90 -16.83
C GLU A 36 3.83 -14.81 -16.05
N PRO A 37 4.23 -15.99 -16.57
CA PRO A 37 5.00 -16.99 -15.83
C PRO A 37 6.32 -16.49 -15.19
N ASN A 38 6.96 -15.47 -15.77
CA ASN A 38 8.21 -14.89 -15.29
C ASN A 38 8.07 -13.42 -14.86
N HIS A 39 6.85 -12.89 -14.86
CA HIS A 39 6.59 -11.51 -14.54
C HIS A 39 5.17 -11.38 -13.99
N GLN A 40 5.09 -11.43 -12.66
CA GLN A 40 3.86 -11.24 -11.92
C GLN A 40 3.95 -9.93 -11.15
N MET A 41 3.16 -8.94 -11.55
CA MET A 41 3.16 -7.64 -10.90
C MET A 41 1.76 -7.07 -10.76
N PHE A 42 1.58 -6.23 -9.76
CA PHE A 42 0.46 -5.30 -9.67
C PHE A 42 0.84 -4.13 -8.80
N LYS A 43 0.13 -3.02 -8.97
CA LYS A 43 0.24 -1.86 -8.09
C LYS A 43 -1.12 -1.50 -7.52
N LEU A 44 -1.11 -0.91 -6.33
CA LEU A 44 -2.28 -0.28 -5.72
C LEU A 44 -1.97 1.19 -5.43
N ASN A 45 -2.86 2.09 -5.82
CA ASN A 45 -2.79 3.52 -5.48
C ASN A 45 -3.98 3.92 -4.61
N PHE A 46 -3.70 4.77 -3.62
CA PHE A 46 -4.70 5.33 -2.72
C PHE A 46 -4.18 6.60 -2.02
N ALA A 47 -5.08 7.48 -1.62
CA ALA A 47 -4.77 8.56 -0.70
C ALA A 47 -4.82 8.03 0.75
N ALA A 48 -3.74 8.22 1.50
CA ALA A 48 -3.69 7.96 2.93
C ALA A 48 -3.81 9.27 3.72
N TYR A 49 -4.64 9.24 4.76
CA TYR A 49 -4.92 10.37 5.66
C TYR A 49 -5.34 11.66 4.93
N ASP A 50 -6.01 11.56 3.78
CA ASP A 50 -6.32 12.73 2.92
C ASP A 50 -5.11 13.64 2.63
N TYR A 51 -3.88 13.10 2.70
CA TYR A 51 -2.65 13.91 2.69
C TYR A 51 -1.63 13.41 1.67
N PHE A 52 -1.28 12.12 1.71
CA PHE A 52 -0.30 11.54 0.79
C PHE A 52 -0.95 10.57 -0.19
N TRP A 53 -0.53 10.63 -1.44
CA TRP A 53 -0.74 9.54 -2.39
C TRP A 53 0.27 8.44 -2.12
N ILE A 54 -0.22 7.23 -1.88
CA ILE A 54 0.58 6.04 -1.59
C ILE A 54 0.44 5.05 -2.73
N GLN A 55 1.57 4.48 -3.13
CA GLN A 55 1.63 3.30 -3.99
C GLN A 55 2.17 2.11 -3.21
N PHE A 56 1.41 1.03 -3.23
CA PHE A 56 1.92 -0.31 -2.96
C PHE A 56 2.34 -0.95 -4.29
N SER A 57 3.57 -1.45 -4.36
CA SER A 57 4.10 -2.20 -5.50
C SER A 57 4.26 -3.66 -5.12
N TYR A 58 3.89 -4.57 -6.01
CA TYR A 58 4.22 -5.99 -5.94
C TYR A 58 4.87 -6.43 -7.26
N ASP A 59 5.98 -7.14 -7.18
CA ASP A 59 6.72 -7.71 -8.32
C ASP A 59 7.40 -9.02 -7.89
N ASN A 60 6.95 -10.15 -8.44
CA ASN A 60 7.53 -11.48 -8.27
C ASN A 60 7.89 -11.83 -6.81
N ASP A 61 6.95 -11.58 -5.90
CA ASP A 61 7.07 -11.73 -4.43
C ASP A 61 7.67 -10.56 -3.65
N LEU A 62 8.38 -9.63 -4.28
CA LEU A 62 8.82 -8.41 -3.59
C LEU A 62 7.71 -7.38 -3.55
N CYS A 63 7.51 -6.76 -2.40
CA CYS A 63 6.57 -5.67 -2.24
C CYS A 63 7.08 -4.55 -1.34
N GLY A 64 6.49 -3.37 -1.52
CA GLY A 64 6.74 -2.24 -0.63
C GLY A 64 5.83 -1.05 -0.87
N PHE A 65 5.84 -0.12 0.07
CA PHE A 65 5.06 1.12 0.03
C PHE A 65 5.93 2.34 -0.26
N SER A 66 5.37 3.28 -1.02
CA SER A 66 6.03 4.55 -1.33
C SER A 66 5.02 5.69 -1.38
N ILE A 67 5.46 6.89 -1.01
CA ILE A 67 4.74 8.12 -1.30
C ILE A 67 5.02 8.51 -2.74
N ILE A 68 3.97 8.88 -3.47
CA ILE A 68 4.03 9.36 -4.84
C ILE A 68 3.85 10.87 -4.89
N LEU A 69 4.66 11.53 -5.72
CA LEU A 69 4.61 12.96 -5.98
C LEU A 69 4.45 13.16 -7.50
N ASN A 70 3.34 13.76 -7.93
CA ASN A 70 3.03 13.99 -9.35
C ASN A 70 3.18 12.74 -10.22
N ASP A 71 2.58 11.63 -9.78
CA ASP A 71 2.62 10.32 -10.45
C ASP A 71 4.03 9.71 -10.61
N GLN A 72 5.02 10.24 -9.88
CA GLN A 72 6.38 9.72 -9.82
C GLN A 72 6.71 9.19 -8.43
N PHE A 73 7.60 8.20 -8.38
CA PHE A 73 8.16 7.72 -7.11
C PHE A 73 8.76 8.90 -6.34
N GLY A 74 8.25 9.14 -5.13
CA GLY A 74 8.77 10.16 -4.23
C GLY A 74 9.75 9.56 -3.23
N VAL A 75 9.22 8.86 -2.23
CA VAL A 75 10.03 8.28 -1.14
C VAL A 75 9.48 6.93 -0.70
N SER A 76 10.37 5.99 -0.41
CA SER A 76 10.01 4.71 0.20
C SER A 76 9.52 4.92 1.64
N LEU A 77 8.49 4.19 2.04
CA LEU A 77 8.00 4.16 3.43
C LEU A 77 8.66 3.05 4.26
N GLU A 78 9.55 2.27 3.66
CA GLU A 78 10.33 1.23 4.30
C GLU A 78 11.80 1.27 3.85
N SER A 79 12.71 0.79 4.69
CA SER A 79 14.14 0.78 4.41
C SER A 79 14.54 -0.26 3.37
N GLU A 80 13.81 -1.37 3.30
CA GLU A 80 14.06 -2.49 2.41
C GLU A 80 12.72 -3.09 1.94
N MET A 81 12.68 -3.58 0.70
CA MET A 81 11.50 -4.29 0.18
C MET A 81 11.28 -5.61 0.94
N ARG A 82 10.02 -6.00 1.13
CA ARG A 82 9.65 -7.24 1.80
C ARG A 82 9.20 -8.32 0.83
N SER A 83 9.40 -9.58 1.23
CA SER A 83 8.71 -10.70 0.59
C SER A 83 7.24 -10.72 1.01
N TYR A 84 6.34 -10.70 0.04
CA TYR A 84 4.90 -10.73 0.23
C TYR A 84 4.46 -12.07 0.86
N MET A 85 4.97 -13.19 0.32
CA MET A 85 4.70 -14.54 0.82
C MET A 85 5.42 -14.81 2.15
N GLY A 86 6.57 -14.19 2.38
CA GLY A 86 7.31 -14.24 3.64
C GLY A 86 6.68 -13.40 4.75
N THR A 87 5.80 -12.45 4.41
CA THR A 87 5.11 -11.60 5.39
C THR A 87 3.93 -12.35 6.01
N THR A 88 4.13 -12.85 7.23
CA THR A 88 3.11 -13.59 7.99
C THR A 88 2.20 -12.67 8.80
N ASP A 89 2.74 -11.59 9.37
CA ASP A 89 1.98 -10.60 10.14
C ASP A 89 1.79 -9.29 9.35
N TRP A 90 0.78 -9.30 8.49
CA TRP A 90 0.38 -8.13 7.70
C TRP A 90 -0.17 -6.98 8.56
N ASP A 91 -0.80 -7.28 9.70
CA ASP A 91 -1.38 -6.25 10.55
C ASP A 91 -0.26 -5.40 11.20
N SER A 92 0.81 -6.03 11.67
CA SER A 92 1.98 -5.33 12.21
C SER A 92 2.74 -4.56 11.13
N TYR A 93 2.99 -5.17 9.97
CA TYR A 93 3.65 -4.49 8.85
C TYR A 93 2.89 -3.23 8.41
N LEU A 94 1.57 -3.32 8.24
CA LEU A 94 0.76 -2.16 7.82
C LEU A 94 0.72 -1.05 8.90
N LYS A 95 0.80 -1.39 10.20
CA LYS A 95 0.90 -0.41 11.28
C LYS A 95 2.25 0.31 11.29
N GLU A 96 3.34 -0.36 10.94
CA GLU A 96 4.65 0.29 10.75
C GLU A 96 4.56 1.33 9.61
N ILE A 97 3.93 0.97 8.49
CA ILE A 97 3.70 1.89 7.38
C ILE A 97 2.81 3.07 7.78
N MET A 98 1.76 2.84 8.59
CA MET A 98 0.96 3.93 9.15
C MET A 98 1.80 4.89 9.99
N ALA A 99 2.63 4.36 10.90
CA ALA A 99 3.49 5.19 11.74
C ALA A 99 4.47 6.04 10.90
N GLU A 100 5.06 5.47 9.85
CA GLU A 100 5.91 6.21 8.93
C GLU A 100 5.15 7.32 8.18
N ILE A 101 3.91 7.07 7.75
CA ILE A 101 3.06 8.10 7.14
C ILE A 101 2.74 9.21 8.16
N GLU A 102 2.32 8.84 9.37
CA GLU A 102 1.95 9.77 10.44
C GLU A 102 3.11 10.69 10.85
N LEU A 103 4.35 10.17 10.91
CA LEU A 103 5.56 10.97 11.18
C LEU A 103 5.79 12.10 10.16
N ARG A 104 5.19 11.99 8.96
CA ARG A 104 5.33 12.95 7.86
C ARG A 104 4.14 13.89 7.75
N ILE A 105 3.09 13.71 8.56
CA ILE A 105 1.89 14.56 8.59
C ILE A 105 1.94 15.45 9.85
N PRO A 106 1.66 16.76 9.75
CA PRO A 106 1.61 17.61 10.93
C PRO A 106 0.55 17.13 11.96
N ASP A 107 0.92 17.00 13.23
CA ASP A 107 0.01 16.61 14.33
C ASP A 107 -1.31 17.38 14.35
N LYS A 108 -1.26 18.69 14.07
CA LYS A 108 -2.45 19.56 14.05
C LYS A 108 -3.49 19.10 13.01
N PHE A 109 -3.02 18.53 11.89
CA PHE A 109 -3.88 18.01 10.83
C PHE A 109 -4.50 16.68 11.27
N LEU A 110 -3.70 15.75 11.82
CA LEU A 110 -4.19 14.48 12.33
C LEU A 110 -5.23 14.67 13.45
N LYS A 111 -4.96 15.58 14.40
CA LYS A 111 -5.89 15.92 15.50
C LYS A 111 -7.21 16.52 14.99
N ALA A 112 -7.16 17.40 13.98
CA ALA A 112 -8.37 17.98 13.39
C ALA A 112 -9.28 16.95 12.72
N LYS A 113 -8.72 15.82 12.29
CA LYS A 113 -9.43 14.69 11.68
C LYS A 113 -9.80 13.59 12.69
N GLY A 114 -9.33 13.68 13.93
CA GLY A 114 -9.55 12.66 14.97
C GLY A 114 -8.71 11.38 14.77
N TRP A 115 -7.57 11.48 14.09
CA TRP A 115 -6.66 10.36 13.83
C TRP A 115 -5.49 10.24 14.81
N LEU A 116 -5.30 11.26 15.67
CA LEU A 116 -4.29 11.31 16.73
C LEU A 116 -4.94 11.71 18.06
#